data_AF-A0A1D2N0A9-F1
#
_entry.id   AF-A0A1D2N0A9-F1
#
_cell.length_a   1.000
_cell.length_b   1.000
_cell.length_c   1.000
_cell.angle_alpha   90.00
_cell.angle_beta   90.00
_cell.angle_gamma   90.00
#
_symmetry.space_group_name_H-M   'P 1'
#
loop_
_entity.id
_entity.type
_entity.pdbx_description
1 polymer ?
#
loop_
_entity_poly.entity_id
_entity_poly.type
_entity_poly.pdbx_seq_one_letter_code
_entity_poly.pdbx_strand_id
1 'polypeptide(L)'
;MQSNLESSGKIETSKRKSKANSFGAHRHRDGLPPRRRFKYWLRNVITLLFSQVGVGSLLVCYTILGAMLFISIESAVDNRRLNQVASLRSSVVSELWNVTQNYNVIYGNEWKKEVDQIVRTFQSGLVREIRLGYEGEDAKEPWTFPQALMFSLSVYTTIGYGNLTPKTDWGKATTCLYALFGIPLLLLYMANVGDLLATSFQQFYRTINR
;
A
#
# COMPACT_ATOMS: atom_id res chain seq x y z
N MET A 1 -65.64 -33.45 31.12
CA MET A 1 -64.21 -33.34 31.50
C MET A 1 -63.22 -34.03 30.54
N GLN A 2 -63.66 -34.62 29.41
CA GLN A 2 -62.76 -35.22 28.40
C GLN A 2 -62.49 -34.33 27.17
N SER A 3 -63.27 -33.27 26.93
CA SER A 3 -63.09 -32.38 25.77
C SER A 3 -61.89 -31.43 25.84
N ASN A 4 -61.32 -31.20 27.04
CA ASN A 4 -60.18 -30.30 27.22
C ASN A 4 -58.80 -30.98 27.08
N LEU A 5 -58.74 -32.32 27.05
CA LEU A 5 -57.48 -33.05 26.85
C LEU A 5 -57.15 -33.24 25.35
N GLU A 6 -58.16 -33.33 24.48
CA GLU A 6 -57.97 -33.45 23.02
C GLU A 6 -57.50 -32.15 22.36
N SER A 7 -57.85 -30.99 22.94
CA SER A 7 -57.41 -29.68 22.46
C SER A 7 -55.91 -29.44 22.70
N SER A 8 -55.38 -29.88 23.85
CA SER A 8 -53.94 -29.78 24.16
C SER A 8 -53.06 -30.65 23.24
N GLY A 9 -53.52 -31.84 22.84
CA GLY A 9 -52.76 -32.72 21.93
C GLY A 9 -52.65 -32.21 20.49
N LYS A 10 -53.65 -31.44 20.00
CA LYS A 10 -53.62 -30.83 18.66
C LYS A 10 -52.68 -29.62 18.56
N ILE A 11 -52.44 -28.93 19.68
CA ILE A 11 -51.56 -27.75 19.73
C ILE A 11 -50.07 -28.16 19.73
N GLU A 12 -49.70 -29.26 20.40
CA GLU A 12 -48.32 -29.78 20.40
C GLU A 12 -47.92 -30.39 19.05
N THR A 13 -48.83 -31.09 18.38
CA THR A 13 -48.57 -31.69 17.05
C THR A 13 -48.41 -30.63 15.95
N SER A 14 -49.09 -29.49 16.07
CA SER A 14 -48.92 -28.33 15.19
C SER A 14 -47.55 -27.65 15.38
N LYS A 15 -47.07 -27.52 16.63
CA LYS A 15 -45.72 -26.96 16.91
C LYS A 15 -44.58 -27.86 16.42
N ARG A 16 -44.73 -29.18 16.44
CA ARG A 16 -43.73 -30.11 15.88
C ARG A 16 -43.63 -30.05 14.35
N LYS A 17 -44.75 -29.88 13.63
CA LYS A 17 -44.72 -29.70 12.16
C LYS A 17 -44.10 -28.37 11.74
N SER A 18 -44.26 -27.30 12.52
CA SER A 18 -43.66 -25.99 12.22
C SER A 18 -42.12 -25.99 12.36
N LYS A 19 -41.56 -26.73 13.32
CA LYS A 19 -40.09 -26.83 13.51
C LYS A 19 -39.38 -27.66 12.44
N ALA A 20 -40.08 -28.57 11.74
CA ALA A 20 -39.47 -29.41 10.70
C ALA A 20 -39.27 -28.68 9.35
N ASN A 21 -40.00 -27.58 9.09
CA ASN A 21 -39.90 -26.85 7.82
C ASN A 21 -38.79 -25.79 7.76
N SER A 22 -38.10 -25.50 8.87
CA SER A 22 -37.03 -24.49 8.90
C SER A 22 -35.65 -25.05 8.56
N PHE A 23 -35.47 -26.39 8.55
CA PHE A 23 -34.17 -27.03 8.32
C PHE A 23 -33.94 -27.49 6.87
N GLY A 24 -34.87 -27.18 5.95
CA GLY A 24 -34.81 -27.60 4.55
C GLY A 24 -34.43 -26.50 3.53
N ALA A 25 -34.23 -25.25 3.95
CA ALA A 25 -34.05 -24.13 3.01
C ALA A 25 -32.60 -23.97 2.48
N HIS A 26 -31.70 -24.90 2.78
CA HIS A 26 -30.29 -24.84 2.36
C HIS A 26 -29.94 -25.72 1.14
N ARG A 27 -30.92 -26.42 0.54
CA ARG A 27 -30.70 -27.27 -0.64
C ARG A 27 -31.67 -26.92 -1.76
N HIS A 28 -31.33 -25.87 -2.50
CA HIS A 28 -31.55 -25.68 -3.95
C HIS A 28 -31.54 -24.18 -4.21
N ARG A 29 -30.58 -23.68 -5.02
CA ARG A 29 -30.84 -22.60 -5.99
C ARG A 29 -29.64 -22.30 -6.89
N ASP A 30 -29.09 -23.35 -7.49
CA ASP A 30 -28.36 -23.25 -8.75
C ASP A 30 -29.36 -22.93 -9.87
N GLY A 31 -29.70 -21.64 -10.01
CA GLY A 31 -30.65 -21.20 -11.05
C GLY A 31 -30.93 -19.71 -11.14
N LEU A 32 -30.25 -18.85 -10.38
CA LEU A 32 -30.44 -17.39 -10.50
C LEU A 32 -29.58 -16.80 -11.64
N PRO A 33 -30.14 -15.88 -12.46
CA PRO A 33 -29.42 -15.25 -13.57
C PRO A 33 -28.18 -14.48 -13.08
N PRO A 34 -27.13 -14.32 -13.91
CA PRO A 34 -25.82 -13.77 -13.51
C PRO A 34 -25.90 -12.45 -12.75
N ARG A 35 -26.83 -11.58 -13.15
CA ARG A 35 -27.08 -10.26 -12.53
C ARG A 35 -27.54 -10.34 -11.07
N ARG A 36 -28.28 -11.37 -10.68
CA ARG A 36 -28.71 -11.56 -9.28
C ARG A 36 -27.59 -12.13 -8.42
N ARG A 37 -26.74 -13.01 -8.96
CA ARG A 37 -25.54 -13.51 -8.26
C ARG A 37 -24.57 -12.37 -7.93
N PHE A 38 -24.37 -11.44 -8.87
CA PHE A 38 -23.60 -10.22 -8.62
C PHE A 38 -24.23 -9.36 -7.52
N LYS A 39 -25.56 -9.19 -7.53
CA LYS A 39 -26.28 -8.43 -6.48
C LYS A 39 -26.18 -9.09 -5.10
N TYR A 40 -26.18 -10.42 -5.01
CA TYR A 40 -25.98 -11.16 -3.76
C TYR A 40 -24.52 -11.13 -3.29
N TRP A 41 -23.56 -11.27 -4.20
CA TRP A 41 -22.14 -11.11 -3.92
C TRP A 41 -21.85 -9.70 -3.41
N LEU A 42 -22.35 -8.67 -4.11
CA LEU A 42 -22.26 -7.27 -3.70
C LEU A 42 -22.93 -7.03 -2.34
N ARG A 43 -24.10 -7.65 -2.08
CA ARG A 43 -24.78 -7.53 -0.78
C ARG A 43 -23.98 -8.19 0.36
N ASN A 44 -23.42 -9.37 0.13
CA ASN A 44 -22.57 -10.05 1.11
C ASN A 44 -21.23 -9.31 1.32
N VAL A 45 -20.66 -8.71 0.28
CA VAL A 45 -19.50 -7.81 0.36
C VAL A 45 -19.87 -6.55 1.16
N ILE A 46 -21.03 -5.94 0.94
CA ILE A 46 -21.50 -4.78 1.72
C ILE A 46 -21.73 -5.15 3.20
N THR A 47 -22.30 -6.33 3.48
CA THR A 47 -22.46 -6.83 4.85
C THR A 47 -21.12 -7.15 5.51
N LEU A 48 -20.12 -7.60 4.75
CA LEU A 48 -18.74 -7.78 5.21
C LEU A 48 -18.02 -6.46 5.44
N LEU A 49 -18.21 -5.46 4.58
CA LEU A 49 -17.68 -4.09 4.71
C LEU A 49 -18.21 -3.39 5.97
N PHE A 50 -19.42 -3.74 6.42
CA PHE A 50 -20.01 -3.29 7.68
C PHE A 50 -19.61 -4.13 8.91
N SER A 51 -18.99 -5.29 8.71
CA SER A 51 -18.31 -6.00 9.79
C SER A 51 -16.94 -5.36 9.99
N GLN A 52 -16.53 -5.19 11.24
CA GLN A 52 -15.22 -4.69 11.68
C GLN A 52 -14.03 -5.17 10.82
N VAL A 53 -14.13 -6.39 10.27
CA VAL A 53 -13.15 -7.03 9.39
C VAL A 53 -13.08 -6.41 7.99
N GLY A 54 -14.18 -5.88 7.45
CA GLY A 54 -14.25 -5.36 6.09
C GLY A 54 -13.58 -4.01 5.91
N VAL A 55 -13.72 -3.08 6.87
CA VAL A 55 -12.99 -1.80 6.82
C VAL A 55 -11.48 -2.02 6.95
N GLY A 56 -11.06 -2.95 7.82
CA GLY A 56 -9.65 -3.35 7.93
C GLY A 56 -9.11 -3.96 6.64
N SER A 57 -9.87 -4.86 6.02
CA SER A 57 -9.50 -5.47 4.74
C SER A 57 -9.43 -4.44 3.61
N LEU A 58 -10.36 -3.48 3.57
CA LEU A 58 -10.35 -2.38 2.62
C LEU A 58 -9.09 -1.52 2.75
N LEU A 59 -8.66 -1.22 3.99
CA LEU A 59 -7.45 -0.46 4.28
C LEU A 59 -6.17 -1.22 3.86
N VAL A 60 -6.13 -2.55 4.05
CA VAL A 60 -5.04 -3.41 3.56
C VAL A 60 -5.01 -3.47 2.03
N CYS A 61 -6.15 -3.58 1.37
CA CYS A 61 -6.17 -3.49 -0.10
C CYS A 61 -5.73 -2.09 -0.57
N TYR A 62 -6.14 -1.04 0.13
CA TYR A 62 -5.77 0.34 -0.16
C TYR A 62 -4.27 0.61 -0.01
N THR A 63 -3.59 0.02 0.97
CA THR A 63 -2.13 0.11 1.10
C THR A 63 -1.42 -0.60 -0.04
N ILE A 64 -1.86 -1.80 -0.40
CA ILE A 64 -1.25 -2.59 -1.48
C ILE A 64 -1.41 -1.87 -2.83
N LEU A 65 -2.60 -1.34 -3.11
CA LEU A 65 -2.86 -0.55 -4.31
C LEU A 65 -2.01 0.73 -4.34
N GLY A 66 -1.90 1.44 -3.22
CA GLY A 66 -1.01 2.61 -3.09
C GLY A 66 0.45 2.25 -3.37
N ALA A 67 0.94 1.15 -2.80
CA ALA A 67 2.32 0.70 -3.00
C ALA A 67 2.61 0.41 -4.48
N MET A 68 1.73 -0.34 -5.16
CA MET A 68 1.88 -0.62 -6.59
C MET A 68 1.82 0.66 -7.43
N LEU A 69 0.93 1.60 -7.08
CA LEU A 69 0.80 2.88 -7.76
C LEU A 69 2.10 3.68 -7.67
N PHE A 70 2.66 3.87 -6.48
CA PHE A 70 3.89 4.66 -6.32
C PHE A 70 5.12 4.00 -6.94
N ILE A 71 5.24 2.67 -6.85
CA ILE A 71 6.31 1.93 -7.56
C ILE A 71 6.20 2.18 -9.06
N SER A 72 5.00 2.09 -9.64
CA SER A 72 4.82 2.28 -11.08
C SER A 72 5.21 3.67 -11.57
N ILE A 73 4.96 4.71 -10.76
CA ILE A 73 5.22 6.11 -11.11
C ILE A 73 6.69 6.45 -10.90
N GLU A 74 7.28 6.08 -9.76
CA GLU A 74 8.59 6.57 -9.35
C GLU A 74 9.75 5.63 -9.74
N SER A 75 9.53 4.31 -9.81
CA SER A 75 10.60 3.34 -10.14
C SER A 75 11.22 3.63 -11.52
N ALA A 76 10.41 4.01 -12.51
CA ALA A 76 10.90 4.29 -13.85
C ALA A 76 11.82 5.53 -13.91
N VAL A 77 11.54 6.55 -13.11
CA VAL A 77 12.34 7.78 -13.08
C VAL A 77 13.64 7.56 -12.34
N ASP A 78 13.59 6.83 -11.23
CA ASP A 78 14.76 6.58 -10.41
C ASP A 78 15.78 5.69 -11.14
N ASN A 79 15.30 4.62 -11.79
CA ASN A 79 16.15 3.75 -12.63
C ASN A 79 16.84 4.52 -13.77
N ARG A 80 16.16 5.51 -14.38
CA ARG A 80 16.77 6.36 -15.42
C ARG A 80 17.91 7.20 -14.87
N ARG A 81 17.76 7.77 -13.66
CA ARG A 81 18.81 8.57 -13.01
C ARG A 81 20.01 7.72 -12.63
N LEU A 82 19.78 6.53 -12.07
CA LEU A 82 20.85 5.58 -11.76
C LEU A 82 21.68 5.26 -13.02
N ASN A 83 21.00 4.96 -14.13
CA ASN A 83 21.66 4.69 -15.42
C ASN A 83 22.39 5.92 -15.99
N GLN A 84 21.83 7.13 -15.84
CA GLN A 84 22.47 8.37 -16.28
C GLN A 84 23.77 8.63 -15.52
N VAL A 85 23.76 8.53 -14.19
CA VAL A 85 24.97 8.73 -13.38
C VAL A 85 26.02 7.63 -13.65
N ALA A 86 25.58 6.38 -13.83
CA ALA A 86 26.47 5.29 -14.23
C ALA A 86 27.15 5.60 -15.58
N SER A 87 26.38 6.07 -16.58
CA SER A 87 26.93 6.42 -17.90
C SER A 87 27.90 7.61 -17.86
N LEU A 88 27.62 8.63 -17.04
CA LEU A 88 28.51 9.77 -16.81
C LEU A 88 29.83 9.30 -16.22
N ARG A 89 29.78 8.42 -15.21
CA ARG A 89 30.99 7.86 -14.58
C ARG A 89 31.83 7.07 -15.59
N SER A 90 31.22 6.17 -16.36
CA SER A 90 31.93 5.38 -17.36
C SER A 90 32.57 6.25 -18.45
N SER A 91 31.88 7.30 -18.90
CA SER A 91 32.39 8.24 -19.90
C SER A 91 33.64 8.97 -19.38
N VAL A 92 33.57 9.46 -18.14
CA VAL A 92 34.68 10.18 -17.50
C VAL A 92 35.88 9.27 -17.26
N VAL A 93 35.67 8.04 -16.81
CA VAL A 93 36.75 7.05 -16.65
C VAL A 93 37.41 6.77 -18.00
N SER A 94 36.64 6.64 -19.08
CA SER A 94 37.17 6.43 -20.43
C SER A 94 37.96 7.63 -20.94
N GLU A 95 37.47 8.86 -20.73
CA GLU A 95 38.15 10.09 -21.12
C GLU A 95 39.46 10.29 -20.35
N LEU A 96 39.44 10.08 -19.02
CA LEU A 96 40.62 10.13 -18.17
C LEU A 96 41.65 9.07 -18.58
N TRP A 97 41.20 7.85 -18.91
CA TRP A 97 42.07 6.80 -19.41
C TRP A 97 42.74 7.18 -20.72
N ASN A 98 41.99 7.75 -21.67
CA ASN A 98 42.52 8.21 -22.95
C ASN A 98 43.57 9.33 -22.76
N VAL A 99 43.28 10.31 -21.90
CA VAL A 99 44.25 11.39 -21.58
C VAL A 99 45.50 10.83 -20.91
N THR A 100 45.36 9.83 -20.03
CA THR A 100 46.51 9.18 -19.38
C THR A 100 47.41 8.44 -20.37
N GLN A 101 46.85 7.83 -21.42
CA GLN A 101 47.62 7.14 -22.45
C GLN A 101 48.31 8.10 -23.43
N ASN A 102 47.71 9.28 -23.69
CA ASN A 102 48.20 10.22 -24.70
C ASN A 102 49.34 11.15 -24.20
N TYR A 103 49.49 11.35 -22.89
CA TYR A 103 50.52 12.24 -22.33
C TYR A 103 51.65 11.45 -21.64
N ASN A 104 52.90 11.71 -22.04
CA ASN A 104 54.08 11.27 -21.29
C ASN A 104 54.34 12.22 -20.11
N VAL A 105 54.96 11.73 -19.01
CA VAL A 105 55.12 12.41 -17.69
C VAL A 105 55.71 13.84 -17.76
N ILE A 106 56.29 14.24 -18.89
CA ILE A 106 56.95 15.52 -19.15
C ILE A 106 55.97 16.70 -19.36
N TYR A 107 54.71 16.46 -19.77
CA TYR A 107 53.68 17.51 -20.03
C TYR A 107 52.66 17.65 -18.90
N GLY A 108 53.14 17.66 -17.65
CA GLY A 108 52.27 17.60 -16.46
C GLY A 108 51.28 18.76 -16.29
N ASN A 109 51.54 19.94 -16.88
CA ASN A 109 50.65 21.10 -16.75
C ASN A 109 49.47 21.03 -17.72
N GLU A 110 49.70 20.57 -18.94
CA GLU A 110 48.71 20.37 -19.99
C GLU A 110 47.78 19.21 -19.60
N TRP A 111 48.35 18.09 -19.14
CA TRP A 111 47.58 16.97 -18.60
C TRP A 111 46.68 17.41 -17.44
N LYS A 112 47.22 18.21 -16.49
CA LYS A 112 46.42 18.73 -15.37
C LYS A 112 45.25 19.58 -15.83
N LYS A 113 45.43 20.43 -16.86
CA LYS A 113 44.36 21.27 -17.40
C LYS A 113 43.24 20.42 -18.04
N GLU A 114 43.61 19.44 -18.85
CA GLU A 114 42.64 18.53 -19.50
C GLU A 114 41.87 17.70 -18.47
N VAL A 115 42.57 17.12 -17.49
CA VAL A 115 41.94 16.37 -16.40
C VAL A 115 41.01 17.26 -15.57
N ASP A 116 41.43 18.49 -15.24
CA ASP A 116 40.58 19.43 -14.51
C ASP A 116 39.30 19.77 -15.28
N GLN A 117 39.38 19.93 -16.60
CA GLN A 117 38.21 20.17 -17.45
C GLN A 117 37.24 18.97 -17.48
N ILE A 118 37.77 17.76 -17.63
CA ILE A 118 36.96 16.51 -17.61
C ILE A 118 36.27 16.35 -16.26
N VAL A 119 37.01 16.52 -15.16
CA VAL A 119 36.45 16.40 -13.80
C VAL A 119 35.41 17.48 -13.51
N ARG A 120 35.63 18.74 -13.93
CA ARG A 120 34.63 19.81 -13.79
C ARG A 120 33.33 19.50 -14.53
N THR A 121 33.45 18.95 -15.73
CA THR A 121 32.28 18.55 -16.53
C THR A 121 31.49 17.47 -15.81
N PHE A 122 32.17 16.43 -15.29
CA PHE A 122 31.54 15.41 -14.46
C PHE A 122 30.88 15.99 -13.21
N GLN A 123 31.60 16.84 -12.46
CA GLN A 123 31.08 17.46 -11.24
C GLN A 123 29.81 18.25 -11.52
N SER A 124 29.78 19.04 -12.60
CA SER A 124 28.59 19.81 -12.99
C SER A 124 27.39 18.92 -13.34
N GLY A 125 27.62 17.82 -14.06
CA GLY A 125 26.60 16.81 -14.38
C GLY A 125 26.09 16.09 -13.13
N LEU A 126 27.00 15.66 -12.25
CA LEU A 126 26.65 14.97 -11.02
C LEU A 126 25.88 15.88 -10.04
N VAL A 127 26.31 17.13 -9.88
CA VAL A 127 25.59 18.12 -9.04
C VAL A 127 24.17 18.35 -9.54
N ARG A 128 23.95 18.34 -10.86
CA ARG A 128 22.61 18.42 -11.43
C ARG A 128 21.76 17.22 -11.02
N GLU A 129 22.28 16.00 -11.14
CA GLU A 129 21.53 14.79 -10.76
C GLU A 129 21.26 14.73 -9.25
N ILE A 130 22.22 15.14 -8.42
CA ILE A 130 22.03 15.25 -6.96
C ILE A 130 20.91 16.25 -6.63
N ARG A 131 20.89 17.42 -7.30
CA ARG A 131 19.80 18.41 -7.12
C ARG A 131 18.43 17.87 -7.52
N LEU A 132 18.38 16.93 -8.47
CA LEU A 132 17.16 16.24 -8.90
C LEU A 132 16.80 15.04 -8.00
N GLY A 133 17.57 14.79 -6.94
CA GLY A 133 17.32 13.77 -5.93
C GLY A 133 18.07 12.47 -6.14
N TYR A 134 19.20 12.45 -6.85
CA TYR A 134 20.09 11.29 -6.87
C TYR A 134 20.81 11.15 -5.51
N GLU A 135 20.64 10.01 -4.84
CA GLU A 135 21.18 9.74 -3.49
C GLU A 135 22.46 8.89 -3.48
N GLY A 136 22.95 8.47 -4.66
CA GLY A 136 24.12 7.61 -4.78
C GLY A 136 23.78 6.18 -5.18
N GLU A 137 24.81 5.41 -5.51
CA GLU A 137 24.70 4.00 -5.92
C GLU A 137 24.51 3.06 -4.73
N ASP A 138 24.98 3.47 -3.55
CA ASP A 138 24.77 2.74 -2.27
C ASP A 138 23.38 2.98 -1.67
N ALA A 139 22.64 3.95 -2.20
CA ALA A 139 21.24 4.14 -1.84
C ALA A 139 20.44 2.99 -2.47
N LYS A 140 20.23 1.92 -1.69
CA LYS A 140 19.34 0.78 -2.01
C LYS A 140 18.14 1.26 -2.81
N GLU A 141 17.81 0.56 -3.91
CA GLU A 141 16.63 0.83 -4.77
C GLU A 141 15.47 1.39 -3.96
N PRO A 142 15.19 2.71 -4.00
CA PRO A 142 14.36 3.34 -2.97
C PRO A 142 12.89 2.95 -3.09
N TRP A 143 12.47 2.40 -4.22
CA TRP A 143 11.09 1.98 -4.49
C TRP A 143 10.90 0.45 -4.52
N THR A 144 11.47 -0.27 -3.54
CA THR A 144 11.10 -1.68 -3.32
C THR A 144 9.66 -1.82 -2.79
N PHE A 145 9.05 -2.99 -3.01
CA PHE A 145 7.67 -3.24 -2.57
C PHE A 145 7.43 -3.00 -1.05
N PRO A 146 8.27 -3.51 -0.13
CA PRO A 146 8.07 -3.27 1.31
C PRO A 146 8.24 -1.79 1.68
N GLN A 147 9.18 -1.07 1.04
CA GLN A 147 9.39 0.34 1.29
C GLN A 147 8.21 1.19 0.77
N ALA A 148 7.68 0.88 -0.41
CA ALA A 148 6.51 1.54 -0.96
C ALA A 148 5.23 1.26 -0.15
N LEU A 149 5.11 0.07 0.44
CA LEU A 149 4.01 -0.28 1.35
C LEU A 149 4.11 0.51 2.65
N MET A 150 5.29 0.59 3.25
CA MET A 150 5.55 1.42 4.43
C MET A 150 5.30 2.90 4.15
N PHE A 151 5.72 3.40 2.99
CA PHE A 151 5.43 4.76 2.54
C PHE A 151 3.91 4.99 2.45
N SER A 152 3.19 4.13 1.73
CA SER A 152 1.73 4.25 1.57
C SER A 152 1.00 4.23 2.91
N LEU A 153 1.37 3.32 3.81
CA LEU A 153 0.89 3.28 5.20
C LEU A 153 1.18 4.59 5.94
N SER A 154 2.42 5.09 5.87
CA SER A 154 2.85 6.30 6.57
C SER A 154 2.13 7.58 6.11
N VAL A 155 1.68 7.63 4.85
CA VAL A 155 1.00 8.79 4.27
C VAL A 155 -0.36 9.00 4.91
N TYR A 156 -1.24 7.99 4.92
CA TYR A 156 -2.58 8.16 5.48
C TYR A 156 -2.62 8.02 7.01
N THR A 157 -1.63 7.36 7.61
CA THR A 157 -1.43 7.38 9.08
C THR A 157 -0.82 8.68 9.57
N THR A 158 -0.42 9.57 8.66
CA THR A 158 0.21 10.87 8.97
C THR A 158 1.50 10.76 9.78
N ILE A 159 2.15 9.58 9.78
CA ILE A 159 3.44 9.36 10.44
C ILE A 159 4.55 10.12 9.69
N GLY A 160 4.59 9.97 8.36
CA GLY A 160 5.49 10.72 7.49
C GLY A 160 6.99 10.59 7.83
N TYR A 161 7.57 9.38 7.74
CA TYR A 161 8.99 9.14 8.07
C TYR A 161 9.99 9.99 7.26
N GLY A 162 9.62 10.48 6.07
CA GLY A 162 10.46 11.35 5.24
C GLY A 162 11.65 10.67 4.54
N ASN A 163 12.00 9.42 4.90
CA ASN A 163 13.11 8.69 4.29
C ASN A 163 12.85 8.24 2.84
N LEU A 164 11.57 8.08 2.45
CA LEU A 164 11.17 7.80 1.08
C LEU A 164 10.10 8.81 0.69
N THR A 165 10.34 9.56 -0.39
CA THR A 165 9.42 10.58 -0.88
C THR A 165 9.35 10.57 -2.40
N PRO A 166 8.17 10.84 -3.00
CA PRO A 166 8.03 10.94 -4.45
C PRO A 166 8.80 12.15 -4.95
N LYS A 167 9.67 11.91 -5.92
CA LYS A 167 10.51 12.95 -6.53
C LYS A 167 9.81 13.58 -7.73
N THR A 168 8.86 12.88 -8.35
CA THR A 168 8.11 13.39 -9.50
C THR A 168 6.95 14.30 -9.09
N ASP A 169 6.63 15.28 -9.93
CA ASP A 169 5.52 16.19 -9.67
C ASP A 169 4.16 15.46 -9.66
N TRP A 170 4.02 14.46 -10.53
CA TRP A 170 2.86 13.57 -10.55
C TRP A 170 2.77 12.68 -9.30
N GLY A 171 3.90 12.17 -8.81
CA GLY A 171 3.97 11.40 -7.58
C GLY A 171 3.52 12.23 -6.38
N LYS A 172 3.99 13.48 -6.27
CA LYS A 172 3.57 14.42 -5.22
C LYS A 172 2.07 14.71 -5.26
N ALA A 173 1.52 15.03 -6.43
CA ALA A 173 0.08 15.27 -6.59
C ALA A 173 -0.75 14.01 -6.23
N THR A 174 -0.28 12.84 -6.65
CA THR A 174 -0.90 11.55 -6.32
C THR A 174 -0.88 11.28 -4.82
N THR A 175 0.22 11.60 -4.13
CA THR A 175 0.30 11.50 -2.66
C THR A 175 -0.71 12.40 -1.96
N CYS A 176 -0.92 13.64 -2.43
CA CYS A 176 -1.94 14.51 -1.87
C CYS A 176 -3.35 13.92 -2.03
N LEU A 177 -3.69 13.41 -3.22
CA LEU A 177 -4.98 12.75 -3.46
C LEU A 177 -5.14 11.48 -2.64
N TYR A 178 -4.08 10.68 -2.52
CA TYR A 178 -4.06 9.45 -1.71
C TYR A 178 -4.24 9.74 -0.22
N ALA A 179 -3.66 10.82 0.29
CA ALA A 179 -3.86 11.25 1.68
C ALA A 179 -5.31 11.71 1.94
N LEU A 180 -5.92 12.42 0.98
CA LEU A 180 -7.29 12.95 1.10
C LEU A 180 -8.33 11.85 1.35
N PHE A 181 -8.21 10.70 0.67
CA PHE A 181 -9.11 9.56 0.88
C PHE A 181 -8.64 8.61 1.98
N GLY A 182 -7.33 8.46 2.16
CA GLY A 182 -6.76 7.55 3.15
C GLY A 182 -7.02 7.98 4.60
N ILE A 183 -6.88 9.28 4.90
CA ILE A 183 -7.04 9.80 6.26
C ILE A 183 -8.47 9.55 6.79
N PRO A 184 -9.56 9.92 6.09
CA PRO A 184 -10.92 9.60 6.53
C PRO A 184 -11.16 8.10 6.70
N LEU A 185 -10.60 7.26 5.81
CA LEU A 185 -10.75 5.81 5.87
C LEU A 185 -10.07 5.21 7.10
N LEU A 186 -8.88 5.72 7.46
CA LEU A 186 -8.20 5.35 8.69
C LEU A 186 -8.98 5.81 9.94
N LEU A 187 -9.55 7.02 9.94
CA LEU A 187 -10.35 7.52 11.05
C LEU A 187 -11.58 6.63 11.30
N LEU A 188 -12.26 6.21 10.23
CA LEU A 188 -13.38 5.27 10.32
C LEU A 188 -12.95 3.92 10.91
N TYR A 189 -11.79 3.40 10.47
CA TYR A 189 -11.22 2.18 11.02
C TYR A 189 -10.88 2.31 12.51
N MET A 190 -10.26 3.43 12.91
CA MET A 190 -9.88 3.68 14.30
C MET A 190 -11.09 3.84 15.23
N ALA A 191 -12.17 4.48 14.79
CA ALA A 191 -13.41 4.57 15.59
C ALA A 191 -13.95 3.17 15.91
N ASN A 192 -14.03 2.33 14.89
CA ASN A 192 -14.49 0.95 14.96
C ASN A 192 -13.62 0.07 15.88
N VAL A 193 -12.29 0.18 15.76
CA VAL A 193 -11.33 -0.50 16.64
C VAL A 193 -11.41 0.03 18.08
N GLY A 194 -11.61 1.33 18.25
CA GLY A 194 -11.77 1.98 19.57
C GLY A 194 -12.93 1.41 20.37
N ASP A 195 -14.09 1.21 19.74
CA ASP A 195 -15.28 0.63 20.40
C ASP A 195 -15.06 -0.83 20.82
N LEU A 196 -14.38 -1.62 19.98
CA LEU A 196 -13.99 -3.00 20.31
C LEU A 196 -13.04 -3.04 21.50
N LEU A 197 -12.01 -2.17 21.50
CA LEU A 197 -11.06 -2.08 22.60
C LEU A 197 -11.75 -1.66 23.89
N ALA A 198 -12.61 -0.63 23.85
CA ALA A 198 -13.35 -0.16 25.02
C ALA A 198 -14.23 -1.28 25.62
N THR A 199 -14.96 -2.01 24.78
CA THR A 199 -15.79 -3.16 25.22
C THR A 199 -14.92 -4.25 25.83
N SER A 200 -13.78 -4.58 25.19
CA SER A 200 -12.84 -5.59 25.69
C SER A 200 -12.26 -5.20 27.05
N PHE A 201 -11.85 -3.93 27.22
CA PHE A 201 -11.35 -3.42 28.50
C PHE A 201 -12.41 -3.46 29.59
N GLN A 202 -13.66 -3.10 29.29
CA GLN A 202 -14.76 -3.20 30.25
C GLN A 202 -15.01 -4.65 30.69
N GLN A 203 -14.96 -5.60 29.76
CA GLN A 203 -15.10 -7.02 30.06
C GLN A 203 -13.95 -7.55 30.89
N PHE A 204 -12.72 -7.15 30.56
CA PHE A 204 -11.53 -7.51 31.32
C PHE A 204 -11.59 -6.97 32.76
N TYR A 205 -11.91 -5.69 32.91
CA TYR A 205 -12.07 -5.05 34.21
C TYR A 205 -13.18 -5.70 35.06
N ARG A 206 -14.33 -6.01 34.45
CA ARG A 206 -15.42 -6.75 35.11
C ARG A 206 -15.02 -8.16 35.51
N THR A 207 -14.13 -8.81 34.75
CA THR A 207 -13.63 -10.16 35.08
C THR A 207 -12.65 -10.11 36.24
N ILE A 208 -11.79 -9.08 36.31
CA ILE A 208 -10.83 -8.89 37.41
C ILE A 208 -11.51 -8.48 38.71
N ASN A 209 -12.54 -7.63 38.64
CA ASN A 209 -13.24 -7.12 39.82
C ASN A 209 -14.35 -8.07 40.33
N ARG A 210 -14.33 -9.34 39.91
CA ARG A 210 -15.31 -10.37 40.27
C ARG A 210 -14.59 -11.55 40.90
#